data_AF-A0A5S4FFP5-F1
#
_entry.id   AF-A0A5S4FFP5-F1
#
_cell.length_a   1.000
_cell.length_b   1.000
_cell.length_c   1.000
_cell.angle_alpha   90.00
_cell.angle_beta   90.00
_cell.angle_gamma   90.00
#
_symmetry.space_group_name_H-M   'P 1'
#
loop_
_entity.id
_entity.type
_entity.pdbx_description
1 polymer ?
#
loop_
_entity_poly.entity_id
_entity_poly.type
_entity_poly.pdbx_seq_one_letter_code
_entity_poly.pdbx_strand_id
1 'polypeptide(L)'
;MTDPVAEAARTVAHRLAPHHGPSLITDVEVALHEHETQERKPDQYLDPVSLASLIVSAAALGWTVYQDLRKRTTKPPAGMIVRTVRAELRHGRVLTPEEDEILSITVQETITAVGEDED
;
A
#
# COMPACT_ATOMS: atom_id res chain seq x y z
N MET A 1 7.96 1.13 17.12
CA MET A 1 8.08 1.06 15.66
C MET A 1 6.68 1.19 15.14
N THR A 2 6.38 2.32 14.52
CA THR A 2 5.12 2.53 13.81
C THR A 2 5.09 1.57 12.64
N ASP A 3 3.93 0.98 12.34
CA ASP A 3 3.80 0.14 11.14
C ASP A 3 3.71 1.06 9.91
N PRO A 4 4.72 1.09 9.01
CA PRO A 4 4.72 1.97 7.85
C PRO A 4 3.57 1.66 6.89
N VAL A 5 3.04 0.43 6.91
CA VAL A 5 1.87 0.04 6.12
C VAL A 5 0.63 0.76 6.64
N ALA A 6 0.39 0.69 7.95
CA ALA A 6 -0.74 1.35 8.59
C ALA A 6 -0.67 2.88 8.46
N GLU A 7 0.51 3.47 8.66
CA GLU A 7 0.70 4.91 8.56
C GLU A 7 0.45 5.45 7.15
N ALA A 8 1.03 4.78 6.15
CA ALA A 8 0.81 5.15 4.76
C ALA A 8 -0.66 4.97 4.34
N ALA A 9 -1.28 3.87 4.73
CA ALA A 9 -2.69 3.62 4.42
C ALA A 9 -3.59 4.72 5.01
N ARG A 10 -3.35 5.12 6.26
CA ARG A 10 -4.06 6.23 6.92
C ARG A 10 -3.85 7.55 6.18
N THR A 11 -2.59 7.90 5.89
CA THR A 11 -2.26 9.15 5.20
C THR A 11 -2.96 9.22 3.84
N VAL A 12 -2.90 8.14 3.06
CA VAL A 12 -3.58 8.06 1.76
C VAL A 12 -5.09 8.17 1.91
N ALA A 13 -5.69 7.49 2.88
CA ALA A 13 -7.14 7.56 3.12
C ALA A 13 -7.59 9.01 3.41
N HIS A 14 -6.83 9.75 4.23
CA HIS A 14 -7.10 11.15 4.50
C HIS A 14 -6.96 12.04 3.26
N ARG A 15 -5.96 11.77 2.39
CA ARG A 15 -5.78 12.50 1.13
C ARG A 15 -6.89 12.23 0.12
N LEU A 16 -7.44 11.00 0.10
CA LEU A 16 -8.45 10.57 -0.85
C LEU A 16 -9.90 10.79 -0.37
N ALA A 17 -10.13 10.94 0.93
CA ALA A 17 -11.45 11.17 1.52
C ALA A 17 -12.25 12.35 0.89
N PRO A 18 -11.64 13.48 0.47
CA PRO A 18 -12.36 14.54 -0.23
C PRO A 18 -12.99 14.12 -1.56
N HIS A 19 -12.43 13.11 -2.23
CA HIS A 19 -12.86 12.64 -3.55
C HIS A 19 -13.74 11.39 -3.49
N HIS A 20 -13.50 10.52 -2.51
CA HIS A 20 -14.18 9.22 -2.37
C HIS A 20 -15.14 9.14 -1.19
N GLY A 21 -15.22 10.20 -0.37
CA GLY A 21 -16.09 10.29 0.80
C GLY A 21 -15.36 9.99 2.11
N PRO A 22 -15.89 10.51 3.24
CA PRO A 22 -15.27 10.37 4.56
C PRO A 22 -15.29 8.93 5.10
N SER A 23 -16.17 8.07 4.58
CA SER A 23 -16.23 6.66 4.98
C SER A 23 -14.95 5.89 4.64
N LEU A 24 -14.19 6.35 3.63
CA LEU A 24 -12.94 5.72 3.21
C LEU A 24 -11.93 5.57 4.35
N ILE A 25 -11.87 6.55 5.27
CA ILE A 25 -10.97 6.49 6.42
C ILE A 25 -11.36 5.33 7.33
N THR A 26 -12.65 5.15 7.60
CA THR A 26 -13.18 4.04 8.39
C THR A 26 -12.97 2.71 7.69
N ASP A 27 -13.23 2.64 6.38
CA ASP A 27 -13.07 1.43 5.58
C ASP A 27 -11.60 0.97 5.55
N VAL A 28 -10.64 1.91 5.53
CA VAL A 28 -9.20 1.60 5.61
C VAL A 28 -8.80 1.04 6.98
N GLU A 29 -9.33 1.58 8.09
CA GLU A 29 -9.05 1.00 9.41
C GLU A 29 -9.61 -0.42 9.54
N VAL A 30 -10.79 -0.69 8.98
CA VAL A 30 -11.36 -2.05 8.93
C VAL A 30 -10.45 -2.95 8.11
N ALA A 31 -10.04 -2.53 6.91
CA ALA A 31 -9.15 -3.31 6.06
C ALA A 31 -7.77 -3.56 6.70
N LEU A 32 -7.23 -2.59 7.46
CA LEU A 32 -5.99 -2.77 8.22
C LEU A 32 -6.18 -3.84 9.31
N HIS A 33 -7.30 -3.79 10.04
CA HIS A 33 -7.61 -4.78 11.06
C HIS A 33 -7.79 -6.18 10.48
N GLU A 34 -8.46 -6.30 9.33
CA GLU A 34 -8.60 -7.55 8.59
C GLU A 34 -7.24 -8.07 8.11
N HIS A 35 -6.39 -7.20 7.56
CA HIS A 35 -5.04 -7.56 7.12
C HIS A 35 -4.13 -8.01 8.27
N GLU A 36 -4.26 -7.42 9.47
CA GLU A 36 -3.51 -7.84 10.66
C GLU A 36 -4.00 -9.21 11.18
N THR A 37 -5.31 -9.44 11.17
CA THR A 37 -5.92 -10.68 11.67
C THR A 37 -5.80 -11.85 10.71
N GLN A 38 -5.75 -11.59 9.40
CA GLN A 38 -5.44 -12.56 8.36
C GLN A 38 -3.92 -12.72 8.24
N GLU A 39 -3.31 -13.47 9.17
CA GLU A 39 -1.89 -13.81 9.21
C GLU A 39 -1.21 -13.82 7.81
N ARG A 40 -0.50 -12.72 7.49
CA ARG A 40 0.33 -12.46 6.28
C ARG A 40 0.41 -13.63 5.29
N LYS A 41 -0.70 -13.97 4.61
CA LYS A 41 -0.70 -14.99 3.56
C LYS A 41 -0.55 -14.24 2.25
N PRO A 42 0.61 -14.32 1.58
CA PRO A 42 0.88 -13.57 0.34
C PRO A 42 0.07 -14.03 -0.88
N ASP A 43 -0.98 -14.84 -0.69
CA ASP A 43 -1.62 -15.61 -1.77
C ASP A 43 -3.14 -15.42 -1.88
N GLN A 44 -3.74 -14.46 -1.15
CA GLN A 44 -5.17 -14.21 -1.24
C GLN A 44 -5.45 -12.74 -1.57
N TYR A 45 -5.24 -12.37 -2.85
CA TYR A 45 -6.05 -11.32 -3.47
C TYR A 45 -7.47 -11.87 -3.63
N LEU A 46 -8.23 -11.91 -2.54
CA LEU A 46 -9.63 -12.29 -2.56
C LEU A 46 -10.52 -11.05 -2.58
N ASP A 47 -11.52 -11.12 -3.47
CA ASP A 47 -12.74 -10.31 -3.55
C ASP A 47 -12.65 -8.91 -4.22
N PRO A 48 -13.79 -8.40 -4.75
CA PRO A 48 -13.84 -7.21 -5.58
C PRO A 48 -13.25 -6.05 -4.79
N VAL A 49 -12.20 -5.47 -5.35
CA VAL A 49 -11.30 -4.59 -4.62
C VAL A 49 -12.02 -3.31 -4.22
N SER A 50 -12.46 -3.26 -2.97
CA SER A 50 -12.79 -2.01 -2.31
C SER A 50 -11.55 -1.12 -2.30
N LEU A 51 -11.74 0.18 -2.48
CA LEU A 51 -10.65 1.17 -2.49
C LEU A 51 -9.77 1.07 -1.24
N ALA A 52 -10.38 0.85 -0.07
CA ALA A 52 -9.66 0.63 1.18
C ALA A 52 -8.72 -0.58 1.13
N SER A 53 -9.21 -1.72 0.65
CA SER A 53 -8.43 -2.95 0.51
C SER A 53 -7.30 -2.79 -0.52
N LEU A 54 -7.50 -1.98 -1.57
CA LEU A 54 -6.41 -1.61 -2.50
C LEU A 54 -5.30 -0.84 -1.80
N ILE A 55 -5.66 0.19 -1.04
CA ILE A 55 -4.69 1.03 -0.32
C ILE A 55 -3.88 0.15 0.63
N VAL A 56 -4.53 -0.67 1.45
CA VAL A 56 -3.82 -1.55 2.41
C VAL A 56 -2.93 -2.57 1.69
N SER A 57 -3.45 -3.24 0.66
CA SER A 57 -2.67 -4.24 -0.09
C SER A 57 -1.49 -3.63 -0.84
N ALA A 58 -1.65 -2.44 -1.42
CA ALA A 58 -0.57 -1.74 -2.11
C ALA A 58 0.52 -1.28 -1.12
N ALA A 59 0.14 -0.79 0.06
CA ALA A 59 1.09 -0.43 1.11
C ALA A 59 1.86 -1.65 1.63
N ALA A 60 1.16 -2.76 1.90
CA ALA A 60 1.79 -4.01 2.36
C ALA A 60 2.76 -4.60 1.32
N LEU A 61 2.38 -4.59 0.03
CA LEU A 61 3.22 -5.05 -1.06
C LEU A 61 4.42 -4.11 -1.28
N GLY A 62 4.21 -2.80 -1.22
CA GLY A 62 5.28 -1.80 -1.28
C GLY A 62 6.31 -2.00 -0.18
N TRP A 63 5.86 -2.24 1.05
CA TRP A 63 6.74 -2.57 2.16
C TRP A 63 7.52 -3.88 1.96
N THR A 64 6.85 -4.93 1.47
CA THR A 64 7.49 -6.22 1.19
C THR A 64 8.58 -6.09 0.13
N VAL A 65 8.31 -5.36 -0.96
CA VAL A 65 9.29 -5.09 -2.01
C VAL A 65 10.45 -4.23 -1.49
N TYR A 66 10.17 -3.20 -0.69
CA TYR A 66 11.21 -2.39 -0.05
C TYR A 66 12.13 -3.26 0.82
N GLN A 67 11.56 -4.14 1.64
CA GLN A 67 12.30 -5.07 2.50
C GLN A 67 13.16 -6.06 1.70
N ASP A 68 12.64 -6.61 0.60
CA ASP A 68 13.44 -7.49 -0.26
C ASP A 68 14.60 -6.73 -0.93
N LEU A 69 14.33 -5.52 -1.44
CA LEU A 69 15.35 -4.70 -2.08
C LEU A 69 16.39 -4.17 -1.08
N ARG A 70 16.02 -3.85 0.16
CA ARG A 70 16.96 -3.45 1.22
C ARG A 70 18.01 -4.50 1.53
N LYS A 71 17.68 -5.79 1.37
CA LYS A 71 18.65 -6.89 1.53
C LYS A 71 19.75 -6.86 0.47
N ARG A 72 19.48 -6.24 -0.69
CA ARG A 72 20.38 -6.20 -1.85
C ARG A 72 21.03 -4.84 -2.06
N THR A 73 20.36 -3.76 -1.63
CA THR A 73 20.76 -2.37 -1.85
C THR A 73 20.38 -1.52 -0.63
N THR A 74 21.32 -0.76 -0.09
CA THR A 74 21.11 0.05 1.14
C THR A 74 19.99 1.09 1.02
N LYS A 75 19.78 1.67 -0.18
CA LYS A 75 18.70 2.63 -0.45
C LYS A 75 18.06 2.36 -1.82
N PRO A 76 17.00 1.52 -1.88
CA PRO A 76 16.32 1.24 -3.14
C PRO A 76 15.61 2.50 -3.67
N PRO A 77 15.69 2.80 -4.99
CA PRO A 77 15.02 3.94 -5.56
C PRO A 77 13.50 3.73 -5.58
N ALA A 78 12.73 4.74 -5.12
CA ALA A 78 11.27 4.65 -5.00
C ALA A 78 10.59 4.26 -6.33
N GLY A 79 11.07 4.81 -7.46
CA GLY A 79 10.56 4.46 -8.78
C GLY A 79 10.75 2.98 -9.17
N MET A 80 11.73 2.27 -8.61
CA MET A 80 11.87 0.83 -8.80
C MET A 80 10.83 0.06 -8.00
N ILE A 81 10.61 0.44 -6.73
CA ILE A 81 9.61 -0.16 -5.86
C ILE A 81 8.21 -0.02 -6.49
N VAL A 82 7.83 1.19 -6.90
CA VAL A 82 6.53 1.45 -7.58
C VAL A 82 6.38 0.58 -8.83
N ARG A 83 7.43 0.46 -9.66
CA ARG A 83 7.38 -0.37 -10.87
C ARG A 83 7.20 -1.85 -10.56
N THR A 84 7.90 -2.37 -9.55
CA THR A 84 7.78 -3.77 -9.12
C THR A 84 6.39 -4.05 -8.56
N VAL A 85 5.89 -3.20 -7.65
CA VAL A 85 4.54 -3.34 -7.08
C VAL A 85 3.47 -3.30 -8.17
N ARG A 86 3.60 -2.38 -9.13
CA ARG A 86 2.68 -2.28 -10.28
C ARG A 86 2.73 -3.53 -11.15
N ALA A 87 3.91 -4.12 -11.37
CA ALA A 87 4.06 -5.33 -12.17
C ALA A 87 3.40 -6.55 -11.49
N GLU A 88 3.60 -6.70 -10.19
CA GLU A 88 2.97 -7.77 -9.38
C GLU A 88 1.43 -7.64 -9.38
N LEU A 89 0.90 -6.43 -9.16
CA LEU A 89 -0.54 -6.19 -9.15
C LEU A 89 -1.21 -6.42 -10.52
N ARG A 90 -0.51 -6.08 -11.62
CA ARG A 90 -1.00 -6.33 -12.99
C ARG A 90 -0.99 -7.81 -13.37
N HIS A 91 -0.28 -8.65 -12.64
CA HIS A 91 -0.30 -10.10 -12.87
C HIS A 91 -1.66 -10.72 -12.48
N GLY A 92 -2.33 -10.14 -11.49
CA GLY A 92 -3.62 -10.64 -10.99
C GLY A 92 -4.86 -9.92 -11.53
N ARG A 93 -4.74 -8.68 -12.02
CA ARG A 93 -5.89 -7.90 -12.52
C ARG A 93 -5.51 -6.73 -13.43
N VAL A 94 -6.47 -6.25 -14.22
CA VAL A 94 -6.35 -4.98 -14.94
C VAL A 94 -6.71 -3.84 -13.98
N LEU A 95 -5.78 -2.90 -13.79
CA LEU A 95 -6.01 -1.68 -13.02
C LEU A 95 -6.62 -0.61 -13.91
N THR A 96 -7.64 0.09 -13.41
CA THR A 96 -8.10 1.34 -13.99
C THR A 96 -7.03 2.44 -13.82
N PRO A 97 -7.07 3.52 -14.62
CA PRO A 97 -6.12 4.63 -14.48
C PRO A 97 -6.13 5.25 -13.08
N GLU A 98 -7.31 5.35 -12.46
CA GLU A 98 -7.49 5.87 -11.11
C GLU A 98 -6.85 4.96 -10.06
N GLU A 99 -7.08 3.64 -10.14
CA GLU A 99 -6.42 2.68 -9.25
C GLU A 99 -4.89 2.65 -9.42
N ASP A 100 -4.37 2.83 -10.64
CA ASP A 100 -2.94 2.88 -10.92
C ASP A 100 -2.28 4.14 -10.31
N GLU A 101 -3.02 5.26 -10.26
CA GLU A 101 -2.63 6.48 -9.57
C GLU A 101 -2.66 6.31 -8.04
N ILE A 102 -3.76 5.80 -7.49
CA ILE A 102 -3.90 5.52 -6.04
C ILE A 102 -2.79 4.57 -5.56
N LEU A 103 -2.49 3.52 -6.34
CA LEU A 103 -1.39 2.61 -6.08
C LEU A 103 -0.05 3.36 -6.01
N SER A 104 0.22 4.21 -7.00
CA SER A 104 1.47 4.97 -7.06
C SER A 104 1.63 5.89 -5.86
N ILE A 105 0.56 6.59 -5.46
CA ILE A 105 0.54 7.45 -4.27
C ILE A 105 0.80 6.61 -3.02
N THR A 106 0.09 5.48 -2.87
CA THR A 106 0.18 4.63 -1.69
C THR A 106 1.57 4.05 -1.47
N VAL A 107 2.19 3.53 -2.54
CA VAL A 107 3.56 3.00 -2.47
C VAL A 107 4.56 4.10 -2.12
N GLN A 108 4.37 5.31 -2.66
CA GLN A 108 5.22 6.44 -2.35
C GLN A 108 5.11 6.85 -0.88
N GLU A 109 3.89 6.98 -0.34
CA GLU A 109 3.66 7.28 1.09
C GLU A 109 4.24 6.18 1.99
N THR A 110 4.15 4.91 1.59
CA THR A 110 4.77 3.79 2.33
C THR A 110 6.28 3.95 2.46
N ILE A 111 6.96 4.40 1.39
CA ILE A 111 8.41 4.62 1.41
C ILE A 111 8.74 5.88 2.22
N THR A 112 7.91 6.92 2.14
CA THR A 112 8.06 8.14 2.94
C THR A 112 7.95 7.86 4.43
N ALA A 113 6.92 7.12 4.86
CA ALA A 113 6.70 6.75 6.26
C ALA A 113 7.91 6.01 6.86
N VAL A 114 8.60 5.20 6.06
CA VAL A 114 9.83 4.51 6.50
C VAL A 114 11.00 5.47 6.67
N GLY A 115 11.10 6.49 5.82
CA GLY A 115 12.14 7.52 5.93
C GLY A 115 11.94 8.45 7.12
N GLU A 116 10.69 8.70 7.51
CA GLU A 116 10.35 9.54 8.67
C GLU A 116 10.61 8.86 10.02
N ASP A 117 10.59 7.53 10.09
CA ASP A 117 10.97 6.75 11.29
C ASP A 117 12.51 6.61 11.46
N GLU A 118 13.33 6.96 10.45
CA GLU A 118 14.81 6.87 10.50
C GLU A 118 15.51 8.19 10.94
N ASP A 119 14.78 9.28 11.21
CA ASP A 119 15.28 10.61 11.64
C ASP A 119 15.18 10.88 13.17
#